data_AF-A0A972MUF3-F1
#
_entry.id   AF-A0A972MUF3-F1
#
_cell.length_a   1.000
_cell.length_b   1.000
_cell.length_c   1.000
_cell.angle_alpha   90.00
_cell.angle_beta   90.00
_cell.angle_gamma   90.00
#
_symmetry.space_group_name_H-M   'P 1'
#
loop_
_entity.id
_entity.type
_entity.pdbx_description
1 polymer ?
#
loop_
_entity_poly.entity_id
_entity_poly.type
_entity_poly.pdbx_seq_one_letter_code
_entity_poly.pdbx_strand_id
1 'polypeptide(L)'
;MSITGLIIIGIIATLILHFIGIFTKSLKLVWIVIIFLWAFGIDVFVSEIKPKGYEEVKKMQGKYKDTDELIQQSGKKISFYELLEIKQSYLKHEREEE
;
A
#
# COMPACT_ATOMS: atom_id res chain seq x y z
N MET A 1 14.68 -8.37 -3.12
CA MET A 1 13.36 -9.04 -3.17
C MET A 1 12.38 -8.04 -3.74
N SER A 2 11.71 -8.34 -4.85
CA SER A 2 10.70 -7.41 -5.39
C SER A 2 9.40 -7.56 -4.60
N ILE A 3 8.67 -6.45 -4.40
CA ILE A 3 7.30 -6.44 -3.88
C ILE A 3 6.43 -7.46 -4.61
N THR A 4 6.56 -7.54 -5.93
CA THR A 4 5.84 -8.52 -6.76
C THR A 4 6.18 -9.95 -6.35
N GLY A 5 7.46 -10.23 -6.05
CA GLY A 5 7.89 -11.53 -5.57
C GLY A 5 7.32 -11.88 -4.19
N LEU A 6 7.28 -10.90 -3.28
CA LEU A 6 6.66 -11.04 -1.96
C LEU A 6 5.17 -11.39 -2.05
N ILE A 7 4.43 -10.68 -2.91
CA ILE A 7 3.00 -10.93 -3.13
C ILE A 7 2.78 -12.34 -3.70
N ILE A 8 3.57 -12.76 -4.68
CA ILE A 8 3.48 -14.11 -5.27
C ILE A 8 3.68 -15.18 -4.19
N ILE A 9 4.72 -15.02 -3.35
CA ILE A 9 4.99 -15.95 -2.24
C ILE A 9 3.83 -15.97 -1.25
N GLY A 10 3.28 -14.80 -0.91
CA GLY A 10 2.11 -14.69 -0.01
C GLY A 10 0.86 -15.41 -0.56
N ILE A 11 0.60 -15.31 -1.86
CA ILE A 11 -0.50 -16.02 -2.52
C ILE A 11 -0.28 -17.53 -2.49
N ILE A 12 0.93 -18.00 -2.83
CA ILE A 12 1.28 -19.43 -2.79
C ILE A 12 1.14 -19.97 -1.36
N ALA A 13 1.66 -19.25 -0.36
CA ALA A 13 1.53 -19.62 1.05
C ALA A 13 0.07 -19.68 1.51
N THR A 14 -0.77 -18.75 1.06
CA THR A 14 -2.22 -18.75 1.35
C THR A 14 -2.90 -19.99 0.78
N LEU A 15 -2.57 -20.38 -0.46
CA LEU A 15 -3.11 -21.60 -1.08
C LEU A 15 -2.68 -22.86 -0.31
N ILE A 16 -1.39 -22.96 0.04
CA ILE A 16 -0.87 -24.10 0.82
C ILE A 16 -1.58 -24.19 2.18
N LEU A 17 -1.68 -23.07 2.90
CA LEU A 17 -2.36 -23.02 4.19
C LEU A 17 -3.84 -23.38 4.06
N HIS A 18 -4.54 -22.89 3.03
CA HIS A 18 -5.93 -23.25 2.77
C HIS A 18 -6.14 -24.77 2.70
N PHE A 19 -5.32 -25.47 1.92
CA PHE A 19 -5.38 -26.94 1.83
C PHE A 19 -5.04 -27.61 3.16
N ILE A 20 -4.01 -27.16 3.88
CA ILE A 20 -3.67 -27.68 5.21
C ILE A 20 -4.88 -27.54 6.18
N GLY A 21 -5.59 -26.41 6.11
CA GLY A 21 -6.78 -26.17 6.92
C GLY A 21 -7.93 -27.14 6.60
N ILE A 22 -8.08 -27.54 5.33
CA ILE A 22 -9.03 -28.58 4.92
C ILE A 22 -8.61 -29.94 5.51
N PHE A 23 -7.36 -30.35 5.34
CA PHE A 23 -6.86 -31.65 5.81
C PHE A 23 -6.93 -31.82 7.33
N THR A 24 -6.65 -30.74 8.08
CA THR A 24 -6.67 -30.74 9.55
C THR A 24 -8.04 -30.44 10.15
N LYS A 25 -9.09 -30.28 9.31
CA LYS A 25 -10.44 -29.85 9.72
C LYS A 25 -10.47 -28.56 10.57
N SER A 26 -9.45 -27.72 10.42
CA SER A 26 -9.20 -26.53 11.26
C SER A 26 -9.27 -25.24 10.44
N LEU A 27 -10.10 -25.23 9.38
CA LEU A 27 -10.19 -24.16 8.40
C LEU A 27 -10.37 -22.76 9.02
N LYS A 28 -11.20 -22.63 10.06
CA LYS A 28 -11.44 -21.34 10.74
C LYS A 28 -10.16 -20.77 11.35
N LEU A 29 -9.38 -21.61 12.04
CA LEU A 29 -8.16 -21.18 12.71
C LEU A 29 -7.08 -20.82 11.70
N VAL A 30 -6.96 -21.59 10.62
CA VAL A 30 -6.04 -21.30 9.52
C VAL A 30 -6.34 -19.95 8.87
N TRP A 31 -7.63 -19.63 8.63
CA TRP A 31 -8.00 -18.32 8.08
C TRP A 31 -7.66 -17.17 9.02
N ILE A 32 -7.81 -17.35 10.34
CA ILE A 32 -7.37 -16.35 11.33
C ILE A 32 -5.87 -16.10 11.18
N VAL A 33 -5.07 -17.16 11.09
CA VAL A 33 -3.61 -17.06 10.90
C VAL A 33 -3.26 -16.37 9.57
N ILE A 34 -3.97 -16.70 8.48
CA ILE A 34 -3.79 -16.05 7.18
C ILE A 34 -4.07 -14.55 7.28
N ILE A 35 -5.14 -14.13 7.96
CA ILE A 35 -5.46 -12.71 8.14
C ILE A 35 -4.33 -11.99 8.88
N PHE A 36 -3.79 -12.58 9.95
CA PHE A 36 -2.66 -11.99 10.67
C PHE A 36 -1.38 -11.94 9.83
N LEU A 37 -1.12 -12.98 9.03
CA LEU A 37 0.01 -13.02 8.11
C LEU A 37 -0.07 -11.86 7.09
N TRP A 38 -1.24 -11.64 6.51
CA TRP A 38 -1.47 -10.54 5.56
C TRP A 38 -1.42 -9.18 6.23
N ALA A 39 -1.98 -9.02 7.44
CA ALA A 39 -1.90 -7.78 8.19
C ALA A 39 -0.44 -7.37 8.48
N PHE A 40 0.39 -8.33 8.90
CA PHE A 40 1.82 -8.11 9.08
C PHE A 40 2.52 -7.78 7.76
N GLY A 41 2.19 -8.50 6.68
CA GLY A 41 2.75 -8.26 5.36
C GLY A 41 2.43 -6.86 4.81
N ILE A 42 1.20 -6.37 5.03
CA ILE A 42 0.77 -5.03 4.62
C ILE A 42 1.52 -3.95 5.40
N ASP A 43 1.73 -4.11 6.70
CA ASP A 43 2.46 -3.13 7.52
C ASP A 43 3.90 -2.96 7.02
N VAL A 44 4.59 -4.08 6.76
CA VAL A 44 5.94 -4.08 6.18
C VAL A 44 5.94 -3.41 4.80
N PHE A 45 4.98 -3.76 3.92
CA PHE A 45 4.85 -3.16 2.60
C PHE A 45 4.65 -1.63 2.66
N VAL A 46 3.77 -1.16 3.55
CA VAL A 46 3.51 0.27 3.74
C VAL A 46 4.76 1.00 4.25
N SER A 47 5.55 0.37 5.13
CA SER A 47 6.80 0.95 5.64
C SER A 47 7.86 1.15 4.55
N GLU A 48 7.90 0.29 3.54
CA GLU A 48 8.86 0.38 2.42
C GLU A 48 8.42 1.38 1.36
N ILE A 49 7.11 1.57 1.16
CA ILE A 49 6.55 2.47 0.14
C ILE A 49 6.48 3.91 0.61
N LYS A 50 6.17 4.16 1.89
CA LYS A 50 6.07 5.52 2.43
C LYS A 50 7.27 6.41 2.06
N PRO A 51 8.54 6.00 2.26
CA PRO A 51 9.71 6.80 1.90
C PRO A 51 9.74 7.22 0.42
N LYS A 52 9.46 6.28 -0.48
CA LYS A 52 9.41 6.54 -1.93
C LYS A 52 8.26 7.48 -2.29
N GLY A 53 7.11 7.31 -1.64
CA GLY A 53 5.98 8.22 -1.80
C GLY A 53 6.30 9.65 -1.38
N TYR A 54 7.03 9.85 -0.27
CA TYR A 54 7.48 11.19 0.14
C TYR A 54 8.42 11.84 -0.89
N GLU A 55 9.32 11.07 -1.50
CA GLU A 55 10.19 11.58 -2.56
C GLU A 55 9.40 11.98 -3.81
N GLU A 56 8.36 11.22 -4.18
CA GLU A 56 7.45 11.58 -5.27
C GLU A 56 6.66 12.86 -4.95
N VAL A 57 6.11 12.98 -3.74
CA VAL A 57 5.36 14.19 -3.33
C VAL A 57 6.22 15.44 -3.38
N LYS A 58 7.50 15.36 -2.99
CA LYS A 58 8.43 16.49 -3.12
C LYS A 58 8.63 16.96 -4.57
N LYS A 59 8.51 16.06 -5.55
CA LYS A 59 8.61 16.42 -6.98
C LYS A 59 7.32 17.03 -7.52
N MET A 60 6.18 16.72 -6.91
CA MET A 60 4.87 17.28 -7.26
C MET A 60 4.66 18.68 -6.68
N GLN A 61 5.34 18.98 -5.58
CA GLN A 61 5.22 20.25 -4.86
C GLN A 61 5.56 21.45 -5.75
N GLY A 62 4.72 22.48 -5.72
CA GLY A 62 4.87 23.71 -6.48
C GLY A 62 4.31 23.65 -7.90
N LYS A 63 3.79 22.50 -8.35
CA LYS A 63 3.25 22.35 -9.72
C LYS A 63 1.79 22.77 -9.83
N TYR A 64 0.95 22.37 -8.87
CA TYR A 64 -0.48 22.69 -8.84
C TYR A 64 -0.90 23.17 -7.45
N LYS A 65 -1.68 24.24 -7.39
CA LYS A 65 -2.10 24.86 -6.13
C LYS A 65 -2.93 23.92 -5.27
N ASP A 66 -3.89 23.23 -5.87
CA ASP A 66 -4.80 22.30 -5.17
C ASP A 66 -4.03 21.10 -4.60
N THR A 67 -3.04 20.60 -5.34
CA THR A 67 -2.14 19.54 -4.87
C THR A 67 -1.25 20.03 -3.72
N ASP A 68 -0.74 21.27 -3.77
CA ASP A 68 0.05 21.86 -2.69
C ASP A 68 -0.75 22.09 -1.42
N GLU A 69 -2.04 22.45 -1.52
CA GLU A 69 -2.94 22.56 -0.37
C GLU A 69 -3.07 21.21 0.34
N LEU A 70 -3.22 20.11 -0.40
CA LEU A 70 -3.25 18.75 0.17
C LEU A 70 -1.92 18.40 0.85
N ILE A 71 -0.78 18.73 0.22
CA ILE A 71 0.56 18.50 0.81
C ILE A 71 0.71 19.26 2.14
N GLN A 72 0.24 20.50 2.21
CA GLN A 72 0.30 21.30 3.43
C GLN A 72 -0.61 20.75 4.53
N GLN A 73 -1.82 20.29 4.17
CA GLN A 73 -2.78 19.70 5.12
C GLN A 73 -2.25 18.42 5.76
N SER A 74 -1.54 17.58 5.00
CA SER A 74 -0.97 16.32 5.51
C SER A 74 0.26 16.51 6.43
N GLY A 75 0.85 17.70 6.46
CA GLY A 75 1.92 18.06 7.41
C GLY A 75 3.19 17.18 7.33
N LYS A 76 3.91 17.05 8.47
CA LYS A 76 5.21 16.33 8.53
C LYS A 76 5.11 14.80 8.47
N LYS A 77 3.92 14.23 8.66
CA LYS A 77 3.67 12.79 8.68
C LYS A 77 2.48 12.45 7.78
N ILE A 78 2.75 12.44 6.48
CA ILE A 78 1.80 12.02 5.45
C ILE A 78 1.57 10.50 5.59
N SER A 79 0.32 10.10 5.82
CA SER A 79 -0.12 8.72 5.80
C SER A 79 -0.09 8.15 4.37
N PHE A 80 -0.20 6.83 4.24
CA PHE A 80 -0.26 6.22 2.91
C PHE A 80 -1.50 6.67 2.11
N TYR A 81 -2.62 6.89 2.79
CA TYR A 81 -3.86 7.37 2.15
C TYR A 81 -3.68 8.79 1.61
N GLU A 82 -3.10 9.68 2.40
CA GLU A 82 -2.82 11.06 1.96
C GLU A 82 -1.80 11.10 0.82
N LEU A 83 -0.79 10.21 0.83
CA LEU A 83 0.14 10.07 -0.30
C LEU A 83 -0.61 9.70 -1.61
N LEU A 84 -1.60 8.81 -1.53
CA LEU A 84 -2.41 8.43 -2.68
C LEU A 84 -3.31 9.58 -3.15
N GLU A 85 -3.91 10.33 -2.21
CA GLU A 85 -4.78 11.46 -2.51
C GLU A 85 -4.02 12.61 -3.19
N ILE A 86 -2.84 12.97 -2.67
CA ILE A 86 -1.95 13.96 -3.29
C ILE A 86 -1.59 13.53 -4.72
N LYS A 87 -1.21 12.26 -4.91
CA LYS A 87 -0.87 11.72 -6.23
C LYS A 87 -2.07 11.72 -7.19
N GLN A 88 -3.27 11.41 -6.70
CA GLN A 88 -4.48 11.44 -7.51
C GLN A 88 -4.84 12.87 -7.94
N SER A 89 -4.73 13.84 -7.04
CA SER A 89 -4.92 15.27 -7.36
C SER A 89 -3.94 15.70 -8.46
N TYR A 90 -2.65 15.39 -8.30
CA TYR A 90 -1.64 15.71 -9.30
C TYR A 90 -1.92 15.10 -10.68
N LEU A 91 -2.23 13.79 -10.72
CA LEU A 91 -2.55 13.07 -11.96
C LEU A 91 -3.88 13.50 -12.61
N LYS A 92 -4.77 14.14 -11.84
CA LYS A 92 -5.98 14.73 -12.39
C LYS A 92 -5.62 15.97 -13.21
N HIS A 93 -4.80 16.87 -12.67
CA HIS A 93 -4.37 18.06 -13.40
C HIS A 93 -3.48 17.73 -14.60
N GLU A 94 -2.57 16.76 -14.50
CA GLU A 94 -1.77 16.35 -15.68
C GLU A 94 -2.63 15.84 -16.84
N ARG A 95 -3.75 15.16 -16.56
CA ARG A 95 -4.67 14.69 -17.60
C ARG A 95 -5.60 15.76 -18.16
N GLU A 96 -5.76 16.88 -17.45
CA GLU A 96 -6.58 18.02 -17.88
C GLU A 96 -5.74 19.05 -18.67
N GLU A 97 -4.41 19.02 -18.55
CA GLU A 97 -3.47 19.87 -19.29
C GLU A 97 -2.94 19.23 -20.60
N GLU A 98 -3.17 17.92 -20.82
CA GLU A 98 -2.96 17.21 -22.10
C GLU A 98 -4.15 17.33 -23.06
#